data_AF-A0A957CKR8-F1
#
_entry.id   AF-A0A957CKR8-F1
#
_cell.length_a   1.000
_cell.length_b   1.000
_cell.length_c   1.000
_cell.angle_alpha   90.00
_cell.angle_beta   90.00
_cell.angle_gamma   90.00
#
_symmetry.space_group_name_H-M   'P 1'
#
loop_
_entity.id
_entity.type
_entity.pdbx_description
1 polymer ?
#
loop_
_entity_poly.entity_id
_entity_poly.type
_entity_poly.pdbx_seq_one_letter_code
_entity_poly.pdbx_strand_id
1 'polypeptide(L)'
;MGQVQQLYKLQQYDTEIREKTQRLREVLQAQKGNQVLQAAKARLETAVSTLQSGQIKHKDLTLELQGLNTKVKSSENRLYSGKVTNTKELSDLQSEIASLERRREALEEEILEVMLVVEDAE
;
A
#
# COMPACT_ATOMS: atom_id res chain seq x y z
N MET A 1 -0.39 73.39 11.99
CA MET A 1 -1.18 72.52 12.91
C MET A 1 -1.82 71.33 12.19
N GLY A 2 -2.53 71.51 11.06
CA GLY A 2 -3.21 70.39 10.34
C GLY A 2 -2.29 69.35 9.69
N GLN A 3 -1.17 69.76 9.08
CA GLN A 3 -0.20 68.83 8.46
C GLN A 3 0.47 67.91 9.49
N VAL A 4 0.81 68.43 10.67
CA VAL A 4 1.43 67.63 11.75
C VAL A 4 0.47 66.56 12.27
N GLN A 5 -0.82 66.86 12.39
CA GLN A 5 -1.85 65.87 12.74
C GLN A 5 -2.04 64.80 11.66
N GLN A 6 -1.97 65.18 10.38
CA GLN A 6 -2.05 64.23 9.26
C GLN A 6 -0.84 63.29 9.24
N LEU A 7 0.38 63.83 9.42
CA LEU A 7 1.60 63.03 9.49
C LEU A 7 1.61 62.11 10.71
N TYR A 8 1.10 62.56 11.85
CA TYR A 8 0.96 61.72 13.05
C TYR A 8 -0.02 60.56 12.83
N LYS A 9 -1.18 60.81 12.19
CA LYS A 9 -2.13 59.75 11.82
C LYS A 9 -1.50 58.75 10.84
N LEU A 10 -0.74 59.23 9.85
CA LEU A 10 -0.01 58.37 8.93
C LEU A 10 0.99 57.48 9.67
N GLN A 11 1.79 58.06 10.58
CA GLN A 11 2.72 57.30 11.41
C GLN A 11 2.02 56.23 12.26
N GLN A 12 0.85 56.52 12.81
CA GLN A 12 0.05 55.55 13.57
C GLN A 12 -0.36 54.38 12.68
N TYR A 13 -0.91 54.67 11.49
CA TYR A 13 -1.26 53.61 10.52
C TYR A 13 -0.03 52.80 10.08
N ASP A 14 1.11 53.44 9.81
CA ASP A 14 2.35 52.74 9.44
C ASP A 14 2.87 51.84 10.57
N THR A 15 2.64 52.23 11.82
CA THR A 15 3.02 51.43 12.99
C THR A 15 2.10 50.23 13.14
N GLU A 16 0.78 50.43 13.04
CA GLU A 16 -0.19 49.34 13.06
C GLU A 16 0.02 48.33 11.92
N ILE A 17 0.32 48.81 10.71
CA ILE A 17 0.63 47.95 9.56
C ILE A 17 1.87 47.11 9.85
N ARG A 18 2.94 47.71 10.40
CA ARG A 18 4.16 46.99 10.76
C ARG A 18 3.91 45.92 11.81
N GLU A 19 3.18 46.24 12.87
CA GLU A 19 2.84 45.30 13.94
C GLU A 19 2.00 44.11 13.42
N LYS A 20 0.94 44.41 12.65
CA LYS A 20 0.09 43.37 12.06
C LYS A 20 0.87 42.47 11.09
N THR A 21 1.75 43.06 10.27
CA THR A 21 2.59 42.30 9.33
C THR A 21 3.59 41.40 10.05
N GLN A 22 4.20 41.89 11.14
CA GLN A 22 5.10 41.10 11.97
C GLN A 22 4.34 39.93 12.62
N ARG A 23 3.17 40.20 13.19
CA ARG A 23 2.33 39.18 13.81
C ARG A 23 1.87 38.11 12.82
N LEU A 24 1.48 38.52 11.60
CA LEU A 24 1.12 37.60 10.53
C LEU A 24 2.29 36.70 10.15
N ARG A 25 3.51 37.25 10.04
CA ARG A 25 4.72 36.46 9.76
C ARG A 25 4.98 35.41 10.84
N GLU A 26 4.86 35.76 12.11
CA GLU A 26 5.03 34.81 13.23
C GLU A 26 4.02 33.67 13.17
N VAL A 27 2.74 33.99 12.95
CA VAL A 27 1.67 33.00 12.84
C VAL A 27 1.90 32.06 11.66
N LEU A 28 2.28 32.59 10.49
CA LEU A 28 2.57 31.78 9.31
C LEU A 28 3.79 30.87 9.52
N GLN A 29 4.83 31.33 10.21
CA GLN A 29 5.99 30.50 10.55
C GLN A 29 5.62 29.39 11.55
N ALA A 30 4.80 29.69 12.56
CA ALA A 30 4.26 28.68 13.47
C ALA A 30 3.40 27.65 12.73
N GLN A 31 2.64 28.10 11.73
CA GLN A 31 1.84 27.22 10.87
C GLN A 31 2.70 26.35 9.93
N LYS A 32 3.95 26.71 9.60
CA LYS A 32 4.85 25.80 8.87
C LYS A 32 5.18 24.51 9.64
N GLY A 33 5.01 24.48 10.97
CA GLY A 33 4.99 23.22 11.72
C GLY A 33 3.95 22.21 11.21
N ASN A 34 2.91 22.70 10.52
CA ASN A 34 1.91 21.89 9.84
C ASN A 34 2.45 21.23 8.56
N GLN A 35 3.50 21.75 7.90
CA GLN A 35 4.08 21.08 6.73
C GLN A 35 4.75 19.76 7.11
N VAL A 36 5.41 19.70 8.27
CA VAL A 36 5.95 18.43 8.80
C VAL A 36 4.82 17.46 9.11
N LEU A 37 3.73 17.94 9.71
CA LEU A 37 2.53 17.13 9.98
C LEU A 37 1.86 16.65 8.68
N GLN A 38 1.75 17.50 7.65
CA GLN A 38 1.20 17.16 6.35
C GLN A 38 2.07 16.12 5.63
N ALA A 39 3.39 16.29 5.67
CA ALA A 39 4.33 15.30 5.12
C ALA A 39 4.23 13.96 5.85
N ALA A 40 4.14 13.98 7.19
CA ALA A 40 3.94 12.77 7.98
C ALA A 40 2.59 12.08 7.67
N LYS A 41 1.52 12.85 7.51
CA LYS A 41 0.20 12.33 7.10
C LYS A 41 0.23 11.70 5.72
N ALA A 42 0.87 12.36 4.74
CA ALA A 42 0.99 11.82 3.39
C ALA A 42 1.81 10.51 3.36
N ARG A 43 2.89 10.43 4.16
CA ARG A 43 3.67 9.19 4.32
C ARG A 43 2.83 8.08 4.95
N LEU A 44 2.09 8.40 6.02
CA LEU A 44 1.19 7.45 6.67
C LEU A 44 0.12 6.93 5.70
N GLU A 45 -0.51 7.82 4.93
CA GLU A 45 -1.54 7.45 3.95
C GLU A 45 -0.97 6.54 2.85
N THR A 46 0.25 6.82 2.39
CA THR A 46 0.96 5.98 1.40
C THR A 46 1.30 4.61 1.99
N ALA A 47 1.81 4.56 3.22
CA ALA A 47 2.13 3.30 3.91
C ALA A 47 0.87 2.46 4.13
N VAL A 48 -0.21 3.06 4.63
CA VAL A 48 -1.51 2.39 4.84
C VAL A 48 -2.07 1.85 3.52
N SER A 49 -2.03 2.63 2.43
CA SER A 49 -2.47 2.16 1.12
C SER A 49 -1.64 0.99 0.61
N THR A 50 -0.31 1.04 0.80
CA THR A 50 0.61 -0.02 0.39
C THR A 50 0.32 -1.30 1.18
N LEU A 51 0.22 -1.19 2.50
CA LEU A 51 -0.13 -2.29 3.40
C LEU A 51 -1.46 -2.94 3.02
N GLN A 52 -2.51 -2.15 2.81
CA GLN A 52 -3.83 -2.66 2.41
C GLN A 52 -3.78 -3.41 1.07
N SER A 53 -3.11 -2.83 0.07
CA SER A 53 -2.97 -3.50 -1.23
C SER A 53 -2.17 -4.81 -1.13
N GLY A 54 -1.09 -4.83 -0.35
CA GLY A 54 -0.30 -6.03 -0.09
C GLY A 54 -1.10 -7.12 0.62
N GLN A 55 -1.87 -6.75 1.65
CA GLN A 55 -2.74 -7.69 2.38
C GLN A 55 -3.83 -8.30 1.50
N ILE A 56 -4.44 -7.50 0.62
CA ILE A 56 -5.43 -8.00 -0.35
C ILE A 56 -4.76 -8.99 -1.29
N LYS A 57 -3.61 -8.63 -1.88
CA LYS A 57 -2.88 -9.50 -2.80
C LYS A 57 -2.46 -10.82 -2.13
N HIS A 58 -1.95 -10.75 -0.90
CA HIS A 58 -1.58 -11.93 -0.12
C HIS A 58 -2.78 -12.87 0.08
N LYS A 59 -3.94 -12.32 0.44
CA LYS A 59 -5.17 -13.10 0.64
C LYS A 59 -5.63 -13.76 -0.65
N ASP A 60 -5.60 -13.03 -1.77
CA ASP A 60 -6.03 -13.55 -3.07
C ASP A 60 -5.13 -14.70 -3.53
N LEU A 61 -3.80 -14.55 -3.44
CA LEU A 61 -2.85 -15.60 -3.77
C LEU A 61 -2.99 -16.82 -2.86
N THR A 62 -3.24 -16.60 -1.56
CA THR A 62 -3.48 -17.70 -0.62
C THR A 62 -4.74 -18.50 -0.98
N LEU A 63 -5.81 -17.83 -1.42
CA LEU A 63 -7.02 -18.49 -1.90
C LEU A 63 -6.78 -19.26 -3.19
N GLU A 64 -6.01 -18.70 -4.13
CA GLU A 64 -5.60 -19.40 -5.35
C GLU A 64 -4.79 -20.66 -5.00
N LEU A 65 -3.86 -20.58 -4.05
CA LEU A 65 -3.04 -21.70 -3.59
C LEU A 65 -3.90 -22.83 -3.00
N GLN A 66 -4.91 -22.49 -2.21
CA GLN A 66 -5.85 -23.46 -1.66
C GLN A 66 -6.65 -24.18 -2.76
N GLY A 67 -7.13 -23.43 -3.75
CA GLY A 67 -7.83 -24.00 -4.91
C GLY A 67 -6.93 -24.94 -5.71
N LEU A 68 -5.70 -24.52 -5.97
CA LEU A 68 -4.70 -25.32 -6.68
C LEU A 68 -4.34 -26.60 -5.93
N ASN A 69 -4.10 -26.51 -4.62
CA ASN A 69 -3.85 -27.67 -3.75
C ASN A 69 -4.99 -28.67 -3.75
N THR A 70 -6.23 -28.18 -3.78
CA THR A 70 -7.42 -29.04 -3.89
C THR A 70 -7.45 -29.76 -5.24
N LYS A 71 -7.08 -29.06 -6.32
CA LYS A 71 -7.00 -29.66 -7.67
C LYS A 71 -5.89 -30.71 -7.76
N VAL A 72 -4.70 -30.42 -7.25
CA VAL A 72 -3.58 -31.39 -7.18
C VAL A 72 -4.02 -32.66 -6.46
N LYS A 73 -4.55 -32.53 -5.23
CA LYS A 73 -5.03 -33.69 -4.45
C LYS A 73 -6.11 -34.50 -5.17
N SER A 74 -7.03 -33.82 -5.87
CA SER A 74 -8.06 -34.50 -6.65
C SER A 74 -7.45 -35.32 -7.82
N SER A 75 -6.48 -34.75 -8.53
CA SER A 75 -5.79 -35.42 -9.62
C SER A 75 -4.92 -36.57 -9.13
N GLU A 76 -4.18 -36.40 -8.02
CA GLU A 76 -3.43 -37.48 -7.37
C GLU A 76 -4.34 -38.63 -6.94
N ASN A 77 -5.46 -38.32 -6.28
CA ASN A 77 -6.44 -39.31 -5.89
C ASN A 77 -6.97 -40.09 -7.10
N ARG A 78 -7.24 -39.41 -8.23
CA ARG A 78 -7.65 -40.08 -9.47
C ARG A 78 -6.54 -40.99 -10.00
N LEU A 79 -5.30 -40.53 -10.01
CA LEU A 79 -4.13 -41.29 -10.49
C LEU A 79 -3.94 -42.58 -9.69
N TYR A 80 -4.02 -42.49 -8.35
CA TYR A 80 -3.78 -43.62 -7.45
C TYR A 80 -5.01 -44.47 -7.15
N SER A 81 -6.22 -44.02 -7.53
CA SER A 81 -7.46 -44.77 -7.28
C SER A 81 -7.59 -46.09 -8.05
N GLY A 82 -6.73 -46.33 -9.04
CA GLY A 82 -6.82 -47.49 -9.95
C GLY A 82 -8.03 -47.46 -10.88
N LYS A 83 -8.84 -46.38 -10.87
CA LYS A 83 -10.01 -46.22 -11.74
C LYS A 83 -9.64 -45.89 -13.19
N VAL A 84 -8.50 -45.23 -13.38
CA VAL A 84 -7.96 -44.91 -14.71
C VAL A 84 -7.05 -46.06 -15.14
N THR A 85 -7.48 -46.83 -16.14
CA THR A 85 -6.75 -48.01 -16.63
C THR A 85 -6.12 -47.77 -18.01
N ASN A 86 -6.48 -46.68 -18.68
CA ASN A 86 -5.91 -46.30 -19.96
C ASN A 86 -4.53 -45.65 -19.76
N THR A 87 -3.50 -46.23 -20.38
CA THR A 87 -2.11 -45.75 -20.29
C THR A 87 -1.94 -44.31 -20.78
N LYS A 88 -2.68 -43.90 -21.81
CA LYS A 88 -2.63 -42.52 -22.31
C LYS A 88 -3.22 -41.55 -21.30
N GLU A 89 -4.37 -41.87 -20.74
CA GLU A 89 -5.05 -41.03 -19.74
C GLU A 89 -4.22 -40.91 -18.44
N LEU A 90 -3.52 -41.97 -18.03
CA LEU A 90 -2.57 -41.92 -16.91
C LEU A 90 -1.40 -40.96 -17.18
N SER A 91 -0.81 -41.02 -18.38
CA SER A 91 0.28 -40.13 -18.79
C SER A 91 -0.17 -38.66 -18.83
N ASP A 92 -1.38 -38.42 -19.35
CA ASP A 92 -1.97 -37.09 -19.40
C ASP A 92 -2.21 -36.54 -17.98
N LEU A 93 -2.72 -37.38 -17.07
CA LEU A 93 -2.98 -37.02 -15.68
C LEU A 93 -1.67 -36.75 -14.89
N GLN A 94 -0.62 -37.54 -15.11
CA GLN A 94 0.71 -37.29 -14.55
C GLN A 94 1.29 -35.95 -15.04
N SER A 95 1.13 -35.65 -16.32
CA SER A 95 1.58 -34.38 -16.90
C SER A 95 0.79 -33.18 -16.34
N GLU A 96 -0.51 -33.34 -16.12
CA GLU A 96 -1.33 -32.34 -15.46
C GLU A 96 -0.85 -32.08 -14.03
N ILE A 97 -0.63 -33.12 -13.23
CA ILE A 97 -0.12 -32.99 -11.84
C ILE A 97 1.22 -32.24 -11.84
N ALA A 98 2.18 -32.63 -12.68
CA ALA A 98 3.48 -31.97 -12.76
C ALA A 98 3.38 -30.50 -13.23
N SER A 99 2.35 -30.14 -14.00
CA SER A 99 2.07 -28.74 -14.37
C SER A 99 1.49 -27.97 -13.19
N LEU A 100 0.55 -28.57 -12.45
CA LEU A 100 -0.07 -27.97 -11.28
C LEU A 100 0.94 -27.76 -10.14
N GLU A 101 1.87 -28.69 -9.93
CA GLU A 101 2.94 -28.55 -8.92
C GLU A 101 3.88 -27.39 -9.25
N ARG A 102 4.31 -27.25 -10.51
CA ARG A 102 5.12 -26.10 -10.95
C ARG A 102 4.39 -24.78 -10.76
N ARG A 103 3.08 -24.74 -11.02
CA ARG A 103 2.25 -23.55 -10.73
C ARG A 103 2.16 -23.29 -9.23
N ARG A 104 2.11 -24.33 -8.40
CA ARG A 104 2.06 -24.21 -6.93
C ARG A 104 3.32 -23.58 -6.39
N GLU A 105 4.48 -24.07 -6.81
CA GLU A 105 5.79 -23.53 -6.41
C GLU A 105 5.91 -22.05 -6.80
N ALA A 106 5.54 -21.67 -8.02
CA ALA A 106 5.56 -20.28 -8.46
C ALA A 106 4.63 -19.38 -7.64
N LEU A 107 3.46 -19.90 -7.24
CA LEU A 107 2.50 -19.15 -6.43
C LEU A 107 2.97 -19.01 -4.97
N GLU A 108 3.61 -20.04 -4.43
CA GLU A 108 4.24 -20.00 -3.09
C GLU A 108 5.37 -18.98 -3.04
N GLU A 109 6.19 -18.88 -4.10
CA GLU A 109 7.23 -17.85 -4.24
C GLU A 109 6.61 -16.45 -4.30
N GLU A 110 5.56 -16.25 -5.11
CA GLU A 110 4.86 -14.96 -5.19
C GLU A 110 4.22 -14.55 -3.84
N ILE A 111 3.66 -15.50 -3.10
CA ILE A 111 3.12 -15.25 -1.75
C ILE A 111 4.24 -14.76 -0.83
N LEU A 112 5.41 -15.40 -0.88
CA LEU A 112 6.56 -15.04 -0.05
C LEU A 112 7.05 -13.62 -0.35
N GLU A 113 7.14 -13.26 -1.64
CA GLU A 113 7.47 -11.89 -2.07
C GLU A 113 6.46 -10.86 -1.55
N VAL A 114 5.16 -11.17 -1.63
CA VAL A 114 4.12 -10.27 -1.13
C VAL A 114 4.15 -10.14 0.39
N MET A 115 4.49 -11.22 1.12
CA MET A 115 4.68 -11.16 2.57
C MET A 115 5.81 -10.19 2.95
N LEU A 116 6.93 -10.19 2.21
CA LEU A 116 8.03 -9.24 2.41
C LEU A 116 7.58 -7.79 2.18
N VAL A 117 6.83 -7.55 1.10
CA VAL A 117 6.28 -6.20 0.81
C VAL A 117 5.33 -5.72 1.89
N VAL A 118 4.52 -6.62 2.46
CA VAL A 118 3.62 -6.31 3.57
C VAL A 118 4.42 -5.98 4.83
N GLU A 119 5.43 -6.78 5.17
CA GLU A 119 6.29 -6.57 6.35
C GLU A 119 7.08 -5.25 6.24
N ASP A 120 7.58 -4.89 5.06
CA ASP A 120 8.27 -3.62 4.82
C ASP A 120 7.34 -2.40 4.91
N ALA A 121 6.02 -2.61 4.77
CA ALA A 121 5.01 -1.54 4.81
C ALA A 121 4.37 -1.36 6.21
N GLU A 122 4.62 -2.26 7.15
CA GLU A 122 4.19 -2.18 8.57
C GLU A 122 5.12 -1.28 9.40
#